data_AF-A0A1G1F6H0-F1
#
_entry.id   AF-A0A1G1F6H0-F1
#
_cell.length_a   1.000
_cell.length_b   1.000
_cell.length_c   1.000
_cell.angle_alpha   90.00
_cell.angle_beta   90.00
_cell.angle_gamma   90.00
#
_symmetry.space_group_name_H-M   'P 1'
#
loop_
_entity.id
_entity.type
_entity.pdbx_description
1 polymer ?
#
loop_
_entity_poly.entity_id
_entity_poly.type
_entity_poly.pdbx_seq_one_letter_code
_entity_poly.pdbx_strand_id
1 'polypeptide(L)'
;MHPIVYFYSSNGRYQATSFFGVIELIKEFEKANQWSQFVSIRRQFDEFLLKYKMFPIQVVWKYGSGVKGYLQMKELYLFIFEALLAKKSESMIIAGLASDARFTFLQPHDKTEGNDVSASFNKETKSAAFLRDALKEPLRCKICGGLIHYNSISIDHIKRKADGGLGTVDNAQLAHPYCNTTIKN
;
A
#
# COMPACT_ATOMS: atom_id res chain seq x y z
N MET A 1 4.56 6.45 1.41
CA MET A 1 3.56 5.36 1.28
C MET A 1 2.17 5.94 1.56
N HIS A 2 1.13 5.57 0.83
CA HIS A 2 -0.20 6.22 0.96
C HIS A 2 -1.03 5.61 2.10
N PRO A 3 -1.44 6.36 3.15
CA PRO A 3 -2.11 5.79 4.31
C PRO A 3 -3.33 4.90 3.99
N ILE A 4 -4.17 5.31 3.04
CA ILE A 4 -5.34 4.52 2.59
C ILE A 4 -4.96 3.09 2.16
N VAL A 5 -3.81 2.89 1.52
CA VAL A 5 -3.38 1.57 1.06
C VAL A 5 -3.02 0.69 2.25
N TYR A 6 -2.24 1.23 3.19
CA TYR A 6 -1.54 0.44 4.20
C TYR A 6 -2.19 0.43 5.58
N PHE A 7 -2.86 1.50 5.99
CA PHE A 7 -3.22 1.72 7.40
C PHE A 7 -4.72 1.75 7.67
N TYR A 8 -5.55 1.50 6.66
CA TYR A 8 -7.01 1.52 6.80
C TYR A 8 -7.63 0.24 6.23
N SER A 9 -8.63 -0.29 6.92
CA SER A 9 -9.50 -1.38 6.42
C SER A 9 -10.45 -0.88 5.31
N SER A 10 -11.23 -1.78 4.73
CA SER A 10 -12.22 -1.48 3.69
C SER A 10 -13.33 -0.55 4.19
N ASN A 11 -13.75 -0.66 5.46
CA ASN A 11 -14.70 0.26 6.11
C ASN A 11 -14.05 1.53 6.70
N GLY A 12 -12.77 1.81 6.40
CA GLY A 12 -12.12 3.04 6.83
C GLY A 12 -11.73 3.10 8.30
N ARG A 13 -11.67 1.96 9.00
CA ARG A 13 -11.08 1.87 10.34
C ARG A 13 -9.55 1.88 10.26
N TYR A 14 -8.92 2.72 11.08
CA TYR A 14 -7.46 2.75 11.19
C TYR A 14 -6.92 1.45 11.82
N GLN A 15 -5.87 0.89 11.23
CA GLN A 15 -5.23 -0.35 11.62
C GLN A 15 -3.82 -0.09 12.16
N ALA A 16 -3.70 0.08 13.48
CA ALA A 16 -2.41 0.31 14.15
C ALA A 16 -1.40 -0.82 13.91
N THR A 17 -1.85 -2.08 13.84
CA THR A 17 -0.98 -3.24 13.53
C THR A 17 -0.35 -3.11 12.15
N SER A 18 -1.12 -2.66 11.16
CA SER A 18 -0.64 -2.45 9.79
C SER A 18 0.39 -1.33 9.72
N PHE A 19 0.19 -0.25 10.48
CA PHE A 19 1.18 0.81 10.65
C PHE A 19 2.51 0.26 11.18
N PHE A 20 2.50 -0.42 12.32
CA PHE A 20 3.74 -0.99 12.88
C PHE A 20 4.37 -2.05 11.96
N GLY A 21 3.57 -2.87 11.27
CA GLY A 21 4.07 -3.86 10.32
C GLY A 21 4.78 -3.22 9.13
N VAL A 22 4.29 -2.09 8.63
CA VAL A 22 4.97 -1.30 7.60
C VAL A 22 6.25 -0.67 8.12
N ILE A 23 6.29 -0.17 9.35
CA ILE A 23 7.54 0.37 9.93
C ILE A 23 8.62 -0.71 9.97
N GLU A 24 8.29 -1.94 10.37
CA GLU A 24 9.25 -3.05 10.33
C GLU A 24 9.63 -3.44 8.89
N LEU A 25 8.70 -3.40 7.95
CA LEU A 25 9.00 -3.67 6.54
C LEU A 25 9.98 -2.64 5.96
N ILE A 26 9.78 -1.36 6.30
CA ILE A 26 10.67 -0.26 5.92
C ILE A 26 12.08 -0.49 6.47
N LYS A 27 12.20 -0.90 7.74
CA LYS A 27 13.49 -1.25 8.36
C LYS A 27 14.15 -2.43 7.67
N GLU A 28 13.39 -3.42 7.21
CA GLU A 28 13.89 -4.55 6.42
C GLU A 28 14.46 -4.06 5.07
N PHE A 29 13.70 -3.22 4.35
CA PHE A 29 14.15 -2.68 3.07
C PHE A 29 15.40 -1.80 3.19
N GLU A 30 15.52 -1.04 4.27
CA GLU A 30 16.72 -0.26 4.55
C GLU A 30 17.93 -1.16 4.80
N LYS A 31 17.79 -2.17 5.68
CA LYS A 31 18.88 -3.11 5.99
C LYS A 31 19.33 -3.93 4.77
N ALA A 32 18.38 -4.37 3.96
CA ALA A 32 18.64 -5.20 2.78
C ALA A 32 18.90 -4.36 1.51
N ASN A 33 18.89 -3.03 1.60
CA ASN A 33 18.98 -2.11 0.46
C ASN A 33 17.99 -2.43 -0.68
N GLN A 34 16.73 -2.73 -0.32
CA GLN A 34 15.68 -3.20 -1.24
C GLN A 34 14.74 -2.09 -1.75
N TRP A 35 15.06 -0.82 -1.49
CA TRP A 35 14.19 0.30 -1.86
C TRP A 35 13.94 0.42 -3.36
N SER A 36 14.96 0.19 -4.20
CA SER A 36 14.81 0.26 -5.65
C SER A 36 13.89 -0.85 -6.17
N GLN A 37 14.01 -2.07 -5.62
CA GLN A 37 13.10 -3.18 -5.89
C GLN A 37 11.66 -2.86 -5.43
N PHE A 38 11.49 -2.27 -4.25
CA PHE A 38 10.17 -1.86 -3.79
C PHE A 38 9.54 -0.79 -4.69
N VAL A 39 10.33 0.18 -5.15
CA VAL A 39 9.86 1.19 -6.11
C VAL A 39 9.45 0.55 -7.44
N SER A 40 10.20 -0.42 -7.95
CA SER A 40 9.92 -1.03 -9.25
C SER A 40 8.60 -1.80 -9.29
N ILE A 41 8.17 -2.37 -8.16
CA ILE A 41 6.89 -3.07 -8.03
C ILE A 41 5.80 -2.26 -7.32
N ARG A 42 6.06 -0.99 -7.00
CA ARG A 42 5.24 -0.21 -6.06
C ARG A 42 3.76 -0.15 -6.45
N ARG A 43 3.49 0.05 -7.74
CA ARG A 43 2.11 0.06 -8.26
C ARG A 43 1.39 -1.26 -7.98
N GLN A 44 2.02 -2.38 -8.31
CA GLN A 44 1.43 -3.71 -8.16
C GLN A 44 1.22 -4.03 -6.68
N PHE A 45 2.16 -3.63 -5.82
CA PHE A 45 2.05 -3.77 -4.38
C PHE A 45 0.85 -2.99 -3.81
N ASP A 46 0.72 -1.70 -4.17
CA ASP A 46 -0.39 -0.86 -3.75
C ASP A 46 -1.74 -1.43 -4.22
N GLU A 47 -1.82 -1.87 -5.48
CA GLU A 47 -3.03 -2.45 -6.08
C GLU A 47 -3.42 -3.78 -5.43
N PHE A 48 -2.46 -4.66 -5.15
CA PHE A 48 -2.73 -5.93 -4.48
C PHE A 48 -3.26 -5.70 -3.06
N LEU A 49 -2.66 -4.80 -2.29
CA LEU A 49 -3.12 -4.50 -0.93
C LEU A 49 -4.51 -3.84 -0.90
N LEU A 50 -4.84 -3.01 -1.89
CA LEU A 50 -6.18 -2.44 -2.02
C LEU A 50 -7.22 -3.51 -2.39
N LYS A 51 -6.88 -4.44 -3.28
CA LYS A 51 -7.77 -5.53 -3.70
C LYS A 51 -8.00 -6.55 -2.60
N TYR A 52 -6.96 -6.89 -1.84
CA TYR A 52 -6.99 -7.91 -0.79
C TYR A 52 -6.85 -7.31 0.62
N LYS A 53 -7.61 -6.24 0.89
CA LYS A 53 -7.62 -5.58 2.22
C LYS A 53 -7.98 -6.52 3.37
N MET A 54 -8.65 -7.62 3.08
CA MET A 54 -8.97 -8.63 4.07
C MET A 54 -7.78 -9.41 4.61
N PHE A 55 -6.66 -9.49 3.89
CA PHE A 55 -5.49 -10.20 4.43
C PHE A 55 -4.90 -9.49 5.66
N PRO A 56 -4.57 -8.17 5.62
CA PRO A 56 -4.19 -7.44 6.84
C PRO A 56 -5.23 -7.51 7.95
N ILE A 57 -6.52 -7.41 7.63
CA ILE A 57 -7.62 -7.51 8.61
C ILE A 57 -7.56 -8.86 9.34
N GLN A 58 -7.41 -9.96 8.61
CA GLN A 58 -7.35 -11.30 9.19
C GLN A 58 -6.11 -11.50 10.07
N VAL A 59 -4.97 -10.88 9.73
CA VAL A 59 -3.79 -10.87 10.62
C VAL A 59 -4.14 -10.21 11.97
N VAL A 60 -4.86 -9.08 11.94
CA VAL A 60 -5.32 -8.40 13.16
C VAL A 60 -6.30 -9.26 13.95
N TRP A 61 -7.22 -9.96 13.28
CA TRP A 61 -8.17 -10.85 13.96
C TRP A 61 -7.47 -12.02 14.66
N LYS A 62 -6.46 -12.62 14.03
CA LYS A 62 -5.75 -13.78 14.57
C LYS A 62 -4.75 -13.41 15.67
N TYR A 63 -3.96 -12.36 15.47
CA TYR A 63 -2.83 -12.02 16.35
C TYR A 63 -3.08 -10.81 17.24
N GLY A 64 -4.18 -10.08 17.03
CA GLY A 64 -4.56 -8.91 17.80
C GLY A 64 -4.08 -7.57 17.24
N SER A 65 -4.63 -6.49 17.80
CA SER A 65 -4.39 -5.12 17.37
C SER A 65 -3.12 -4.49 17.98
N GLY A 66 -2.59 -3.47 17.31
CA GLY A 66 -1.45 -2.67 17.78
C GLY A 66 -0.14 -3.46 17.67
N VAL A 67 0.62 -3.52 18.75
CA VAL A 67 1.95 -4.16 18.79
C VAL A 67 1.90 -5.69 18.92
N LYS A 68 0.72 -6.32 18.93
CA LYS A 68 0.60 -7.78 19.12
C LYS A 68 0.88 -8.58 17.85
N GLY A 69 0.37 -8.10 16.70
CA GLY A 69 0.45 -8.83 15.42
C GLY A 69 1.33 -8.19 14.35
N TYR A 70 2.11 -7.16 14.69
CA TYR A 70 2.82 -6.34 13.68
C TYR A 70 3.96 -7.10 12.98
N LEU A 71 4.61 -8.04 13.67
CA LEU A 71 5.64 -8.89 13.06
C LEU A 71 5.03 -9.83 12.02
N GLN A 72 3.90 -10.46 12.32
CA GLN A 72 3.16 -11.31 11.37
C GLN A 72 2.61 -10.50 10.20
N MET A 73 2.21 -9.25 10.46
CA MET A 73 1.84 -8.31 9.41
C MET A 73 3.01 -8.00 8.48
N LYS A 74 4.21 -7.76 9.04
CA LYS A 74 5.44 -7.56 8.27
C LYS A 74 5.74 -8.79 7.41
N GLU A 75 5.63 -9.99 7.96
CA GLU A 75 5.82 -11.25 7.19
C GLU A 75 4.86 -11.37 6.01
N LEU A 76 3.58 -11.02 6.20
CA LEU A 76 2.60 -11.00 5.11
C LEU A 76 3.02 -10.03 4.00
N TYR A 77 3.39 -8.81 4.36
CA TYR A 77 3.82 -7.81 3.38
C TYR A 77 5.11 -8.20 2.66
N LEU A 78 6.07 -8.77 3.38
CA LEU A 78 7.32 -9.24 2.81
C LEU A 78 7.08 -10.39 1.82
N PHE A 79 6.21 -11.34 2.16
CA PHE A 79 5.82 -12.42 1.26
C PHE A 79 5.22 -11.88 -0.05
N ILE A 80 4.27 -10.94 0.05
CA ILE A 80 3.65 -10.31 -1.13
C ILE A 80 4.70 -9.57 -1.96
N PHE A 81 5.61 -8.86 -1.31
CA PHE A 81 6.68 -8.12 -1.96
C PHE A 81 7.60 -9.05 -2.76
N GLU A 82 8.09 -10.12 -2.14
CA GLU A 82 8.98 -11.09 -2.78
C GLU A 82 8.30 -11.81 -3.94
N ALA A 83 7.02 -12.15 -3.78
CA ALA A 83 6.25 -12.80 -4.82
C ALA A 83 6.01 -11.89 -6.04
N LEU A 84 5.73 -10.61 -5.82
CA LEU A 84 5.61 -9.62 -6.89
C LEU A 84 6.95 -9.34 -7.57
N LEU A 85 8.04 -9.27 -6.81
CA LEU A 85 9.39 -9.10 -7.34
C LEU A 85 9.78 -10.29 -8.23
N ALA A 86 9.37 -11.51 -7.84
CA ALA A 86 9.49 -12.72 -8.65
C ALA A 86 8.49 -12.78 -9.82
N LYS A 87 7.74 -11.71 -10.09
CA LYS A 87 6.73 -11.59 -11.17
C LYS A 87 5.67 -12.70 -11.13
N LYS A 88 5.34 -13.22 -9.94
CA LYS A 88 4.25 -14.19 -9.79
C LYS A 88 2.92 -13.54 -10.16
N SER A 89 2.05 -14.30 -10.81
CA SER A 89 0.68 -13.86 -11.04
C SER A 89 -0.09 -13.78 -9.73
N GLU A 90 -1.18 -13.03 -9.71
CA GLU A 90 -2.07 -12.91 -8.55
C GLU A 90 -2.52 -14.28 -8.02
N SER A 91 -2.92 -15.20 -8.90
CA SER A 91 -3.33 -16.56 -8.51
C SER A 91 -2.20 -17.35 -7.86
N MET A 92 -0.96 -17.19 -8.32
CA MET A 92 0.22 -17.81 -7.70
C MET A 92 0.53 -17.22 -6.33
N ILE A 93 0.32 -15.91 -6.13
CA ILE A 93 0.49 -15.27 -4.82
C ILE A 93 -0.52 -15.83 -3.83
N ILE A 94 -1.79 -15.91 -4.22
CA ILE A 94 -2.88 -16.43 -3.36
C ILE A 94 -2.63 -17.92 -3.04
N ALA A 95 -2.29 -18.73 -4.04
CA ALA A 95 -1.95 -20.13 -3.81
C ALA A 95 -0.74 -20.28 -2.87
N GLY A 96 0.27 -19.44 -3.05
CA GLY A 96 1.43 -19.37 -2.16
C GLY A 96 1.05 -19.08 -0.70
N LEU A 97 0.22 -18.06 -0.47
CA LEU A 97 -0.31 -17.74 0.86
C LEU A 97 -1.11 -18.91 1.46
N ALA A 98 -1.95 -19.57 0.67
CA ALA A 98 -2.74 -20.71 1.16
C ALA A 98 -1.87 -21.93 1.53
N SER A 99 -0.73 -22.10 0.86
CA SER A 99 0.21 -23.21 1.10
C SER A 99 1.22 -22.98 2.22
N ASP A 100 1.45 -21.73 2.60
CA ASP A 100 2.43 -21.38 3.63
C ASP A 100 1.81 -21.54 5.04
N ALA A 101 2.44 -22.35 5.89
CA ALA A 101 1.97 -22.63 7.24
C ALA A 101 1.71 -21.35 8.08
N ARG A 102 2.45 -20.27 7.81
CA ARG A 102 2.27 -18.97 8.47
C ARG A 102 0.93 -18.33 8.13
N PHE A 103 0.35 -18.63 6.96
CA PHE A 103 -0.74 -17.87 6.34
C PHE A 103 -1.99 -18.71 6.02
N THR A 104 -2.03 -19.99 6.39
CA THR A 104 -3.18 -20.92 6.17
C THR A 104 -4.55 -20.40 6.64
N PHE A 105 -4.57 -19.42 7.55
CA PHE A 105 -5.80 -18.80 8.05
C PHE A 105 -6.34 -17.69 7.13
N LEU A 106 -5.55 -17.21 6.16
CA LEU A 106 -5.93 -16.13 5.25
C LEU A 106 -6.90 -16.63 4.18
N GLN A 107 -8.01 -15.92 4.04
CA GLN A 107 -9.03 -16.17 3.05
C GLN A 107 -9.09 -14.98 2.08
N PRO A 108 -9.01 -15.19 0.75
CA PRO A 108 -8.98 -14.11 -0.23
C PRO A 108 -10.33 -13.43 -0.44
N HIS A 109 -11.43 -14.04 0.05
CA HIS A 109 -12.78 -13.52 -0.09
C HIS A 109 -13.16 -12.65 1.10
N ASP A 110 -13.74 -11.49 0.81
CA ASP A 110 -14.40 -10.66 1.80
C ASP A 110 -15.61 -11.40 2.36
N LYS A 111 -15.50 -11.93 3.58
CA LYS A 111 -16.67 -11.89 4.46
C LYS A 111 -16.89 -10.41 4.71
N THR A 112 -17.87 -9.81 4.04
CA THR A 112 -18.28 -8.42 4.27
C THR A 112 -18.21 -8.13 5.76
N GLU A 113 -17.29 -7.26 6.19
CA GLU A 113 -17.35 -6.72 7.53
C GLU A 113 -18.74 -6.09 7.66
N GLY A 114 -19.54 -6.59 8.60
CA GLY A 114 -20.90 -6.12 8.78
C GLY A 114 -20.88 -4.60 8.96
N ASN A 115 -21.53 -3.88 8.07
CA ASN A 115 -21.80 -2.47 8.30
C ASN A 115 -22.87 -2.42 9.38
N ASP A 116 -22.51 -1.98 10.59
CA ASP A 116 -23.49 -1.67 11.62
C ASP A 116 -24.44 -0.59 11.07
N VAL A 117 -25.70 -0.97 10.84
CA VAL A 117 -26.71 -0.06 10.30
C VAL A 117 -27.23 0.82 11.42
N SER A 118 -26.83 2.08 11.45
CA SER A 118 -27.36 3.10 12.35
C SER A 118 -27.95 4.28 11.58
N ALA A 119 -28.97 4.94 12.14
CA ALA A 119 -29.61 6.12 11.54
C ALA A 119 -28.65 7.32 11.38
N SER A 120 -27.59 7.38 12.19
CA SER A 120 -26.56 8.43 12.13
C SER A 120 -25.26 7.90 11.51
N PHE A 121 -24.55 8.75 10.77
CA PHE A 121 -23.21 8.41 10.25
C PHE A 121 -22.18 8.33 11.38
N ASN A 122 -21.69 7.12 11.69
CA ASN A 122 -20.53 6.93 12.55
C ASN A 122 -19.23 7.33 11.83
N LYS A 123 -18.12 7.40 12.59
CA LYS A 123 -16.80 7.83 12.07
C LYS A 123 -16.31 6.91 10.96
N GLU A 124 -16.58 5.62 11.10
CA GLU A 124 -16.20 4.55 10.19
C GLU A 124 -16.93 4.72 8.85
N THR A 125 -18.24 4.98 8.86
CA THR A 125 -19.04 5.22 7.65
C THR A 125 -18.56 6.45 6.89
N LYS A 126 -18.24 7.55 7.60
CA LYS A 126 -17.66 8.75 6.97
C LYS A 126 -16.30 8.45 6.34
N SER A 127 -15.46 7.67 7.03
CA SER A 127 -14.16 7.24 6.55
C SER A 127 -14.30 6.35 5.31
N ALA A 128 -15.19 5.35 5.33
CA ALA A 128 -15.47 4.47 4.19
C ALA A 128 -15.96 5.24 2.96
N ALA A 129 -16.86 6.21 3.14
CA ALA A 129 -17.33 7.09 2.07
C ALA A 129 -16.18 7.90 1.46
N PHE A 130 -15.33 8.49 2.32
CA PHE A 130 -14.13 9.20 1.88
C PHE A 130 -13.17 8.28 1.10
N LEU A 131 -12.92 7.06 1.60
CA LEU A 131 -12.05 6.08 0.92
C LEU A 131 -12.59 5.70 -0.46
N ARG A 132 -13.90 5.42 -0.56
CA ARG A 132 -14.56 5.08 -1.82
C ARG A 132 -14.36 6.18 -2.85
N ASP A 133 -14.56 7.44 -2.46
CA ASP A 133 -14.49 8.56 -3.41
C ASP A 133 -13.05 8.96 -3.72
N ALA A 134 -12.13 8.91 -2.75
CA ALA A 134 -10.70 9.19 -2.94
C ALA A 134 -10.00 8.16 -3.85
N LEU A 135 -10.52 6.93 -3.95
CA LEU A 135 -9.95 5.86 -4.77
C LEU A 135 -10.53 5.77 -6.19
N LYS A 136 -11.49 6.62 -6.59
CA LYS A 136 -12.03 6.63 -7.96
C LYS A 136 -10.97 7.05 -8.99
N GLU A 137 -10.29 8.16 -8.74
CA GLU A 137 -9.24 8.70 -9.60
C GLU A 137 -8.04 9.16 -8.76
N PRO A 138 -7.29 8.23 -8.15
CA PRO A 138 -6.24 8.61 -7.21
C PRO A 138 -5.04 9.21 -7.95
N LEU A 139 -4.42 10.23 -7.35
CA LEU A 139 -3.15 10.75 -7.82
C LEU A 139 -2.08 9.67 -7.72
N ARG A 140 -1.29 9.51 -8.79
CA ARG A 140 -0.23 8.51 -8.88
C ARG A 140 1.10 9.14 -9.26
N CYS A 141 2.16 8.55 -8.73
CA CYS A 141 3.53 8.90 -9.09
C CYS A 141 3.80 8.49 -10.53
N LYS A 142 4.29 9.44 -11.35
CA LYS A 142 4.63 9.18 -12.76
C LYS A 142 5.90 8.32 -12.93
N ILE A 143 6.65 8.09 -11.85
CA ILE A 143 7.85 7.23 -11.85
C ILE A 143 7.50 5.79 -11.45
N CYS A 144 6.86 5.58 -10.29
CA CYS A 144 6.62 4.23 -9.75
C CYS A 144 5.18 3.72 -9.88
N GLY A 145 4.25 4.58 -10.31
CA GLY A 145 2.82 4.27 -10.46
C GLY A 145 2.04 4.11 -9.14
N GLY A 146 2.70 4.15 -7.99
CA GLY A 146 2.07 4.07 -6.66
C GLY A 146 1.25 5.31 -6.32
N LEU A 147 0.31 5.17 -5.38
CA LEU A 147 -0.57 6.26 -4.95
C LEU A 147 0.22 7.37 -4.24
N ILE A 148 -0.11 8.62 -4.56
CA ILE A 148 0.48 9.83 -3.96
C ILE A 148 -0.51 10.46 -2.99
N HIS A 149 0.00 10.78 -1.80
CA HIS A 149 -0.72 11.61 -0.85
C HIS A 149 -0.29 13.07 -1.04
N TYR A 150 -1.23 14.02 -0.92
CA TYR A 150 -0.96 15.44 -1.16
C TYR A 150 0.12 16.03 -0.22
N ASN A 151 0.23 15.53 1.02
CA ASN A 151 1.31 15.90 1.95
C ASN A 151 2.68 15.23 1.63
N SER A 152 2.76 14.36 0.64
CA SER A 152 3.98 13.59 0.31
C SER A 152 4.15 13.50 -1.20
N ILE A 153 4.25 14.67 -1.82
CA ILE A 153 4.34 14.88 -3.26
C ILE A 153 5.46 15.86 -3.59
N SER A 154 6.11 15.64 -4.71
CA SER A 154 7.01 16.60 -5.35
C SER A 154 6.58 16.84 -6.79
N ILE A 155 6.70 18.08 -7.26
CA ILE A 155 6.52 18.43 -8.67
C ILE A 155 7.90 18.40 -9.32
N ASP A 156 8.03 17.58 -10.36
CA ASP A 156 9.27 17.35 -11.08
C ASP A 156 9.11 17.65 -12.59
N HIS A 157 10.21 17.88 -13.29
CA HIS A 157 10.21 18.14 -14.73
C HIS A 157 10.28 16.82 -15.51
N ILE A 158 9.32 16.48 -16.39
CA ILE A 158 9.37 15.28 -17.26
C ILE A 158 10.72 15.19 -17.96
N LYS A 159 11.08 16.21 -18.74
CA LYS A 159 12.44 16.46 -19.25
C LYS A 159 13.21 17.29 -18.24
N ARG A 160 14.34 16.77 -17.71
CA ARG A 160 15.10 17.45 -16.67
C ARG A 160 15.60 18.82 -17.16
N LYS A 161 15.72 19.77 -16.22
CA LYS A 161 16.30 21.10 -16.48
C LYS A 161 17.72 20.99 -17.06
N ALA A 162 18.53 20.07 -16.55
CA ALA A 162 19.89 19.82 -17.04
C ALA A 162 19.94 19.35 -18.50
N ASP A 163 18.89 18.66 -18.97
CA ASP A 163 18.75 18.20 -20.35
C ASP A 163 18.06 19.27 -21.24
N GLY A 164 17.84 20.49 -20.72
CA GLY A 164 17.16 21.59 -21.41
C GLY A 164 15.64 21.57 -21.32
N GLY A 165 15.07 20.98 -20.27
CA GLY A 165 13.63 21.06 -19.98
C GLY A 165 13.19 22.43 -19.43
N LEU A 166 11.98 22.86 -19.80
CA LEU A 166 11.39 24.15 -19.39
C LEU A 166 10.44 23.97 -18.20
N GLY A 167 10.23 25.02 -17.41
CA GLY A 167 9.29 25.03 -16.28
C GLY A 167 7.84 25.29 -16.72
N THR A 168 7.30 24.44 -17.59
CA THR A 168 5.90 24.54 -18.09
C THR A 168 5.02 23.47 -17.44
N VAL A 169 3.70 23.69 -17.42
CA VAL A 169 2.73 22.70 -16.93
C VAL A 169 2.85 21.38 -17.70
N ASP A 170 3.04 21.44 -19.02
CA ASP A 170 3.21 20.26 -19.87
C ASP A 170 4.48 19.46 -19.56
N ASN A 171 5.51 20.12 -19.01
CA ASN A 171 6.73 19.47 -18.56
C ASN A 171 6.68 19.13 -17.06
N ALA A 172 5.58 19.37 -16.34
CA ALA A 172 5.46 19.06 -14.93
C ALA A 172 4.86 17.66 -14.71
N GLN A 173 5.38 16.93 -13.74
CA GLN A 173 4.85 15.64 -13.33
C GLN A 173 4.88 15.46 -11.82
N LEU A 174 3.90 14.71 -11.31
CA LEU A 174 3.81 14.36 -9.90
C LEU A 174 4.67 13.13 -9.62
N ALA A 175 5.52 13.24 -8.60
CA ALA A 175 6.38 12.16 -8.13
C ALA A 175 6.37 12.07 -6.59
N HIS A 176 6.69 10.89 -6.05
CA HIS A 176 7.07 10.80 -4.64
C HIS A 176 8.45 11.45 -4.46
N PRO A 177 8.73 12.09 -3.30
CA PRO A 177 10.04 12.69 -3.03
C PRO A 177 11.22 11.74 -3.30
N TYR A 178 11.16 10.50 -2.76
CA TYR A 178 12.20 9.49 -2.99
C TYR A 178 12.37 9.09 -4.47
N CYS A 179 11.25 8.93 -5.20
CA CYS A 179 11.31 8.61 -6.63
C CYS A 179 11.99 9.75 -7.41
N ASN A 180 11.65 11.00 -7.08
CA ASN A 180 12.25 12.16 -7.72
C ASN A 180 13.75 12.25 -7.40
N THR A 181 14.14 12.23 -6.13
CA THR A 181 15.53 12.50 -5.73
C THR A 181 16.49 11.34 -5.98
N THR A 182 16.02 10.09 -6.01
CA THR A 182 16.91 8.92 -5.94
C THR A 182 16.74 7.94 -7.10
N ILE A 183 15.55 7.88 -7.72
CA ILE A 183 15.29 6.91 -8.80
C ILE A 183 15.46 7.55 -10.17
N LYS A 184 15.00 8.79 -10.32
CA LYS A 184 15.09 9.53 -11.58
C LYS A 184 16.44 10.23 -11.78
N ASN A 185 17.00 10.75 -10.70
CA ASN A 185 18.21 11.59 -10.73
C ASN A 185 19.48 10.76 -10.62
#